data_AF-A0A1E5FU81-F1
#
_entry.id   AF-A0A1E5FU81-F1
#
_cell.length_a   1.000
_cell.length_b   1.000
_cell.length_c   1.000
_cell.angle_alpha   90.00
_cell.angle_beta   90.00
_cell.angle_gamma   90.00
#
_symmetry.space_group_name_H-M   'P 1'
#
loop_
_entity.id
_entity.type
_entity.pdbx_description
1 polymer ?
#
loop_
_entity_poly.entity_id
_entity_poly.type
_entity_poly.pdbx_seq_one_letter_code
_entity_poly.pdbx_strand_id
1 'polypeptide(L)'
;MKHCRTLTTLAGAILLSSSAFANNPFEHYQSENSASFSGYKHFNYEQNVSTEDLMKQGGKIYSSPEEIHAILQGGLKHDIQTGEELWKEGLMFDGIEPMDHMVTAANWYPRTEELLHNEMRVTFMGTSPMIRPGQANTSIYVELGNGDNFVFDIGEASIANYIGAGVALNELDKIFITHLHVDHFGSLPYLYQFGGWNGRWEKPLTIYGPSGRNPEDGTRHMVEGMLQMLSWHQDAFDVFPSGNDIEVVEFDFKDDGGIIYDVDGVQVSHWRRSHAKDGASAYRLDWKIDEEESLSFVWTGDGRPTELDIEYAKGVDLFVTEVQTELVGIASIVQGVPAFLTRYTIDTHHTSGYAAGWLANEIQPRLFMTTHMEFDPYYNNETVAQVREHWKGPYHFGAPDMIVANVTPEKAWVREGIIPDFPNNRAPQFNLNDGEVFRVPMPKNSRADIQEQEIRDLEIDESLYYPEGYHPQLLKEWPLDRDLIVPTEALPESMKRGMGEKQRMVDEMREAHGLEPRSVHRKHSADPYRDTREGNTK
;
A
#
# COMPACT_ATOMS: atom_id res chain seq x y z
N MET A 1 37.31 -21.96 -44.30
CA MET A 1 37.91 -20.66 -43.91
C MET A 1 36.75 -19.75 -43.54
N LYS A 2 36.64 -19.41 -42.25
CA LYS A 2 36.87 -18.04 -41.73
C LYS A 2 35.89 -17.04 -42.33
N HIS A 3 35.14 -16.25 -41.59
CA HIS A 3 34.88 -16.04 -40.16
C HIS A 3 33.91 -14.85 -40.18
N CYS A 4 33.00 -14.78 -39.21
CA CYS A 4 32.52 -13.56 -38.56
C CYS A 4 31.87 -12.46 -39.44
N ARG A 5 30.77 -11.83 -39.04
CA ARG A 5 30.50 -11.28 -37.70
C ARG A 5 28.99 -11.32 -37.39
N THR A 6 28.55 -11.82 -36.24
CA THR A 6 28.45 -11.18 -34.89
C THR A 6 27.41 -10.05 -34.88
N LEU A 7 26.27 -10.29 -34.19
CA LEU A 7 25.74 -9.58 -32.99
C LEU A 7 25.40 -8.08 -33.24
N THR A 8 24.35 -7.47 -32.68
CA THR A 8 23.88 -7.44 -31.27
C THR A 8 22.51 -6.73 -31.32
N THR A 9 21.40 -7.23 -30.75
CA THR A 9 20.92 -7.04 -29.36
C THR A 9 21.02 -5.62 -28.79
N LEU A 10 19.86 -5.14 -28.27
CA LEU A 10 19.65 -4.14 -27.22
C LEU A 10 20.20 -2.71 -27.47
N ALA A 11 19.56 -1.61 -27.12
CA ALA A 11 18.33 -1.32 -26.41
C ALA A 11 17.85 0.04 -26.91
N GLY A 12 16.58 0.13 -27.28
CA GLY A 12 15.91 1.38 -27.58
C GLY A 12 14.92 1.69 -26.47
N ALA A 13 14.83 2.98 -26.16
CA ALA A 13 13.73 3.65 -25.47
C ALA A 13 13.77 3.69 -23.92
N ILE A 14 14.58 4.61 -23.41
CA ILE A 14 14.06 5.62 -22.48
C ILE A 14 14.18 6.96 -23.22
N LEU A 15 13.05 7.57 -23.58
CA LEU A 15 12.82 9.03 -23.71
C LEU A 15 11.42 9.33 -24.29
N LEU A 16 10.54 9.80 -23.40
CA LEU A 16 9.60 10.92 -23.57
C LEU A 16 8.71 10.97 -24.83
N SER A 17 7.46 10.50 -24.71
CA SER A 17 6.36 11.01 -25.51
C SER A 17 5.80 12.31 -24.90
N SER A 18 6.55 13.40 -25.06
CA SER A 18 6.03 14.76 -24.98
C SER A 18 6.36 15.47 -26.29
N SER A 19 5.79 14.97 -27.39
CA SER A 19 5.92 15.57 -28.72
C SER A 19 4.61 16.20 -29.17
N ALA A 20 4.22 17.27 -28.49
CA ALA A 20 3.49 18.37 -29.11
C ALA A 20 3.97 19.63 -28.40
N PHE A 21 4.80 20.42 -29.11
CA PHE A 21 5.45 21.66 -28.64
C PHE A 21 6.67 21.49 -27.73
N ALA A 22 7.81 21.09 -28.31
CA ALA A 22 9.12 21.58 -27.89
C ALA A 22 10.11 21.41 -29.04
N ASN A 23 10.62 22.53 -29.56
CA ASN A 23 11.82 22.50 -30.38
C ASN A 23 12.96 21.85 -29.57
N ASN A 24 13.80 21.10 -30.28
CA ASN A 24 14.98 20.35 -29.84
C ASN A 24 15.71 20.98 -28.62
N PRO A 25 15.58 20.43 -27.39
CA PRO A 25 16.08 21.08 -26.17
C PRO A 25 17.61 21.04 -25.99
N PHE A 26 18.36 20.49 -26.95
CA PHE A 26 19.81 20.26 -26.84
C PHE A 26 20.67 21.04 -27.85
N GLU A 27 20.10 21.97 -28.61
CA GLU A 27 20.81 22.65 -29.72
C GLU A 27 21.86 23.67 -29.28
N HIS A 28 22.07 23.92 -27.99
CA HIS A 28 22.73 25.12 -27.51
C HIS A 28 23.66 24.84 -26.31
N TYR A 29 24.97 25.00 -26.48
CA TYR A 29 25.95 24.85 -25.39
C TYR A 29 27.02 25.97 -25.36
N GLN A 30 27.29 26.42 -24.12
CA GLN A 30 28.26 27.40 -23.61
C GLN A 30 27.95 28.90 -23.77
N SER A 31 28.33 29.63 -22.71
CA SER A 31 28.06 31.04 -22.41
C SER A 31 29.36 31.80 -22.16
N GLU A 32 29.54 32.98 -22.75
CA GLU A 32 30.71 33.84 -22.48
C GLU A 32 30.63 34.51 -21.10
N ASN A 33 31.78 34.66 -20.45
CA ASN A 33 31.92 35.37 -19.19
C ASN A 33 31.86 36.89 -19.45
N SER A 34 30.77 37.54 -19.05
CA SER A 34 30.76 38.99 -18.91
C SER A 34 30.95 39.35 -17.43
N ALA A 35 31.91 40.24 -17.15
CA ALA A 35 32.16 40.72 -15.80
C ALA A 35 31.38 42.01 -15.55
N SER A 36 30.41 41.96 -14.63
CA SER A 36 30.26 43.00 -13.59
C SER A 36 29.10 42.71 -12.62
N PHE A 37 29.40 42.30 -11.39
CA PHE A 37 29.26 43.04 -10.11
C PHE A 37 29.79 42.09 -9.02
N SER A 38 30.70 42.57 -8.16
CA SER A 38 31.31 41.85 -7.01
C SER A 38 31.58 40.33 -7.20
N GLY A 39 32.44 39.96 -8.15
CA GLY A 39 33.10 38.64 -8.16
C GLY A 39 32.28 37.43 -8.63
N TYR A 40 31.00 37.59 -8.99
CA TYR A 40 30.22 36.52 -9.63
C TYR A 40 30.30 36.64 -11.17
N LYS A 41 30.57 35.51 -11.84
CA LYS A 41 30.54 35.40 -13.31
C LYS A 41 29.09 35.23 -13.75
N HIS A 42 28.57 36.15 -14.56
CA HIS A 42 27.26 35.97 -15.19
C HIS A 42 27.46 35.32 -16.56
N PHE A 43 26.83 34.18 -16.76
CA PHE A 43 26.81 33.46 -18.03
C PHE A 43 25.69 34.04 -18.90
N ASN A 44 26.05 34.54 -20.10
CA ASN A 44 25.06 34.99 -21.08
C ASN A 44 24.52 33.79 -21.87
N TYR A 45 23.29 33.38 -21.59
CA TYR A 45 22.61 32.25 -22.25
C TYR A 45 21.95 32.61 -23.59
N GLU A 46 22.05 33.86 -24.06
CA GLU A 46 21.53 34.29 -25.37
C GLU A 46 22.56 34.17 -26.50
N GLN A 47 23.81 33.79 -26.20
CA GLN A 47 24.91 33.60 -27.16
C GLN A 47 25.23 32.13 -27.40
N ASN A 48 24.21 31.30 -27.55
CA ASN A 48 24.40 29.86 -27.70
C ASN A 48 25.05 29.51 -29.04
N VAL A 49 26.03 28.60 -29.02
CA VAL A 49 26.59 28.01 -30.24
C VAL A 49 25.78 26.76 -30.59
N SER A 50 25.39 26.61 -31.86
CA SER A 50 24.69 25.40 -32.32
C SER A 50 25.62 24.20 -32.39
N THR A 51 25.09 22.96 -32.30
CA THR A 51 25.90 21.75 -32.55
C THR A 51 26.58 21.78 -33.92
N GLU A 52 25.90 22.33 -34.94
CA GLU A 52 26.48 22.54 -36.28
C GLU A 52 27.61 23.57 -36.28
N ASP A 53 27.52 24.63 -35.48
CA ASP A 53 28.58 25.63 -35.39
C ASP A 53 29.77 25.12 -34.58
N LEU A 54 29.54 24.29 -33.56
CA LEU A 54 30.60 23.53 -32.88
C LEU A 54 31.32 22.60 -33.87
N MET A 55 30.57 21.91 -34.74
CA MET A 55 31.11 21.11 -35.87
C MET A 55 31.99 21.91 -36.82
N LYS A 56 31.66 23.17 -37.09
CA LYS A 56 32.44 24.06 -37.97
C LYS A 56 33.73 24.58 -37.32
N GLN A 57 33.78 24.68 -35.99
CA GLN A 57 34.98 25.17 -35.27
C GLN A 57 36.16 24.18 -35.35
N GLY A 58 35.89 22.90 -35.65
CA GLY A 58 36.90 21.85 -35.79
C GLY A 58 37.52 21.41 -34.45
N GLY A 59 38.00 20.18 -34.38
CA GLY A 59 38.54 19.56 -33.15
C GLY A 59 37.76 18.30 -32.73
N LYS A 60 38.13 17.71 -31.57
CA LYS A 60 37.37 16.61 -30.95
C LYS A 60 36.11 17.17 -30.30
N ILE A 61 35.03 17.24 -31.06
CA ILE A 61 33.74 17.77 -30.57
C ILE A 61 32.99 16.70 -29.77
N TYR A 62 33.03 15.48 -30.28
CA TYR A 62 32.60 14.32 -29.51
C TYR A 62 33.78 13.83 -28.67
N SER A 63 33.52 13.64 -27.39
CA SER A 63 34.37 12.82 -26.54
C SER A 63 34.58 11.46 -27.22
N SER A 64 35.80 10.94 -27.20
CA SER A 64 36.07 9.59 -27.70
C SER A 64 35.28 8.57 -26.87
N PRO A 65 35.02 7.35 -27.39
CA PRO A 65 34.38 6.30 -26.60
C PRO A 65 35.05 6.09 -25.23
N GLU A 66 36.38 6.21 -25.17
CA GLU A 66 37.16 6.12 -23.94
C GLU A 66 36.94 7.33 -23.01
N GLU A 67 36.79 8.54 -23.55
CA GLU A 67 36.48 9.75 -22.78
C GLU A 67 35.03 9.72 -22.27
N ILE A 68 34.07 9.25 -23.08
CA ILE A 68 32.67 9.03 -22.67
C ILE A 68 32.61 7.97 -21.58
N HIS A 69 33.35 6.87 -21.74
CA HIS A 69 33.46 5.80 -20.74
C HIS A 69 34.04 6.34 -19.44
N ALA A 70 35.19 6.99 -19.51
CA ALA A 70 35.84 7.55 -18.32
C ALA A 70 35.01 8.63 -17.62
N ILE A 71 34.19 9.40 -18.33
CA ILE A 71 33.38 10.49 -17.74
C ILE A 71 32.04 9.97 -17.21
N LEU A 72 31.37 9.09 -17.94
CA LEU A 72 30.08 8.53 -17.50
C LEU A 72 30.24 7.44 -16.43
N GLN A 73 31.40 6.76 -16.41
CA GLN A 73 31.64 5.62 -15.53
C GLN A 73 32.79 5.82 -14.54
N GLY A 74 33.59 6.89 -14.70
CA GLY A 74 34.64 7.22 -13.75
C GLY A 74 34.05 7.57 -12.39
N GLY A 75 34.31 6.71 -11.39
CA GLY A 75 33.82 6.85 -10.01
C GLY A 75 32.94 5.69 -9.52
N LEU A 76 32.34 4.92 -10.44
CA LEU A 76 31.35 3.88 -10.13
C LEU A 76 31.96 2.60 -9.51
N LYS A 77 31.10 1.76 -8.91
CA LYS A 77 31.41 0.45 -8.30
C LYS A 77 31.70 -0.67 -9.30
N HIS A 78 31.17 -0.64 -10.51
CA HIS A 78 31.44 -1.68 -11.50
C HIS A 78 31.63 -1.06 -12.87
N ASP A 79 32.62 -1.55 -13.62
CA ASP A 79 32.76 -1.23 -15.04
C ASP A 79 31.68 -1.99 -15.81
N ILE A 80 30.77 -1.25 -16.45
CA ILE A 80 29.55 -1.80 -17.07
C ILE A 80 29.88 -2.59 -18.36
N GLN A 81 31.07 -2.41 -18.93
CA GLN A 81 31.51 -3.15 -20.11
C GLN A 81 32.37 -4.38 -19.78
N THR A 82 33.25 -4.29 -18.78
CA THR A 82 34.16 -5.38 -18.42
C THR A 82 33.59 -6.27 -17.31
N GLY A 83 32.65 -5.77 -16.53
CA GLY A 83 32.12 -6.43 -15.33
C GLY A 83 33.09 -6.43 -14.15
N GLU A 84 34.21 -5.70 -14.22
CA GLU A 84 35.19 -5.63 -13.15
C GLU A 84 34.68 -4.80 -11.95
N GLU A 85 34.97 -5.27 -10.75
CA GLU A 85 34.66 -4.59 -9.48
C GLU A 85 35.62 -3.40 -9.22
N LEU A 86 35.02 -2.24 -8.97
CA LEU A 86 35.61 -1.00 -8.47
C LEU A 86 35.11 -0.74 -7.02
N TRP A 87 35.38 0.43 -6.45
CA TRP A 87 34.99 0.78 -5.06
C TRP A 87 33.46 0.95 -4.92
N LYS A 88 32.84 0.38 -3.87
CA LYS A 88 31.37 0.42 -3.63
C LYS A 88 30.86 1.85 -3.35
N GLU A 89 30.62 2.60 -4.42
CA GLU A 89 29.87 3.86 -4.43
C GLU A 89 28.37 3.50 -4.51
N GLY A 90 27.71 3.30 -3.35
CA GLY A 90 26.32 2.83 -3.28
C GLY A 90 25.96 2.29 -1.89
N LEU A 91 24.69 1.98 -1.66
CA LEU A 91 24.18 1.51 -0.37
C LEU A 91 24.97 0.32 0.17
N MET A 92 25.22 0.31 1.48
CA MET A 92 26.13 -0.65 2.12
C MET A 92 25.73 -2.12 1.92
N PHE A 93 24.47 -2.40 1.59
CA PHE A 93 23.88 -3.74 1.60
C PHE A 93 23.54 -4.21 0.19
N ASP A 94 23.93 -5.43 -0.13
CA ASP A 94 23.59 -6.05 -1.41
C ASP A 94 22.09 -6.34 -1.48
N GLY A 95 21.50 -6.22 -2.66
CA GLY A 95 20.06 -6.35 -2.87
C GLY A 95 19.22 -5.15 -2.42
N ILE A 96 19.80 -4.12 -1.78
CA ILE A 96 19.06 -2.90 -1.46
C ILE A 96 19.35 -1.84 -2.52
N GLU A 97 18.60 -1.89 -3.61
CA GLU A 97 18.77 -0.99 -4.76
C GLU A 97 17.47 -0.88 -5.58
N PRO A 98 17.30 0.19 -6.37
CA PRO A 98 16.15 0.35 -7.26
C PRO A 98 16.03 -0.79 -8.28
N MET A 99 14.80 -1.01 -8.74
CA MET A 99 14.48 -2.01 -9.77
C MET A 99 14.20 -1.33 -11.11
N ASP A 100 14.58 -1.98 -12.21
CA ASP A 100 14.57 -1.38 -13.55
C ASP A 100 13.16 -1.05 -14.07
N HIS A 101 12.12 -1.73 -13.57
CA HIS A 101 10.73 -1.49 -13.97
C HIS A 101 10.10 -0.29 -13.28
N MET A 102 10.74 0.28 -12.25
CA MET A 102 10.22 1.45 -11.57
C MET A 102 10.24 2.67 -12.50
N VAL A 103 9.14 3.44 -12.51
CA VAL A 103 9.07 4.71 -13.24
C VAL A 103 10.05 5.71 -12.62
N THR A 104 10.22 5.65 -11.31
CA THR A 104 11.20 6.45 -10.57
C THR A 104 11.73 5.70 -9.36
N ALA A 105 13.04 5.78 -9.17
CA ALA A 105 13.72 5.23 -7.99
C ALA A 105 13.46 6.04 -6.71
N ALA A 106 13.00 7.29 -6.80
CA ALA A 106 12.85 8.15 -5.63
C ALA A 106 11.43 8.10 -5.03
N ASN A 107 10.42 8.14 -5.91
CA ASN A 107 9.03 8.23 -5.50
C ASN A 107 8.22 7.10 -6.11
N TRP A 108 7.13 6.74 -5.46
CA TRP A 108 6.10 5.91 -6.06
C TRP A 108 4.88 6.79 -6.35
N TYR A 109 4.40 6.75 -7.59
CA TYR A 109 3.14 7.38 -7.96
C TYR A 109 2.09 6.28 -8.11
N PRO A 110 0.99 6.32 -7.35
CA PRO A 110 -0.02 5.28 -7.42
C PRO A 110 -0.54 5.10 -8.85
N ARG A 111 -0.66 3.83 -9.26
CA ARG A 111 -1.17 3.40 -10.57
C ARG A 111 -0.33 3.82 -11.78
N THR A 112 0.92 4.24 -11.61
CA THR A 112 1.85 4.47 -12.73
C THR A 112 2.78 3.29 -13.00
N GLU A 113 2.81 2.31 -12.09
CA GLU A 113 3.70 1.16 -12.12
C GLU A 113 2.90 -0.13 -11.94
N GLU A 114 3.10 -1.08 -12.85
CA GLU A 114 2.66 -2.45 -12.69
C GLU A 114 3.50 -3.14 -11.62
N LEU A 115 2.86 -4.00 -10.83
CA LEU A 115 3.55 -4.88 -9.89
C LEU A 115 4.02 -6.11 -10.67
N LEU A 116 5.29 -6.50 -10.57
CA LEU A 116 5.77 -7.70 -11.24
C LEU A 116 5.14 -8.96 -10.63
N HIS A 117 5.08 -10.05 -11.39
CA HIS A 117 4.52 -11.33 -10.92
C HIS A 117 5.30 -11.93 -9.73
N ASN A 118 6.58 -11.61 -9.57
CA ASN A 118 7.41 -12.06 -8.45
C ASN A 118 7.72 -10.92 -7.45
N GLU A 119 6.87 -9.90 -7.38
CA GLU A 119 7.07 -8.73 -6.53
C GLU A 119 5.99 -8.59 -5.45
N MET A 120 6.42 -8.22 -4.25
CA MET A 120 5.56 -7.78 -3.16
C MET A 120 5.74 -6.27 -2.95
N ARG A 121 4.63 -5.53 -2.84
CA ARG A 121 4.62 -4.10 -2.52
C ARG A 121 3.89 -3.85 -1.21
N VAL A 122 4.57 -3.23 -0.27
CA VAL A 122 4.05 -2.89 1.07
C VAL A 122 3.96 -1.39 1.22
N THR A 123 2.75 -0.87 1.40
CA THR A 123 2.47 0.56 1.52
C THR A 123 1.94 0.87 2.92
N PHE A 124 2.57 1.81 3.61
CA PHE A 124 2.18 2.26 4.93
C PHE A 124 1.06 3.29 4.82
N MET A 125 -0.19 2.85 4.97
CA MET A 125 -1.41 3.68 4.84
C MET A 125 -1.75 4.44 6.12
N GLY A 126 -1.06 4.15 7.22
CA GLY A 126 -1.15 4.86 8.48
C GLY A 126 -0.04 4.39 9.41
N THR A 127 0.52 5.28 10.22
CA THR A 127 1.85 5.08 10.82
C THR A 127 2.00 5.57 12.25
N SER A 128 0.92 6.03 12.90
CA SER A 128 0.98 6.64 14.23
C SER A 128 -0.25 6.33 15.08
N PRO A 129 -0.13 6.12 16.40
CA PRO A 129 -1.30 6.01 17.29
C PRO A 129 -2.06 7.34 17.40
N MET A 130 -1.37 8.47 17.18
CA MET A 130 -1.96 9.80 17.19
C MET A 130 -2.13 10.32 15.76
N ILE A 131 -3.36 10.60 15.38
CA ILE A 131 -3.68 11.16 14.06
C ILE A 131 -3.14 12.58 13.97
N ARG A 132 -2.42 12.87 12.89
CA ARG A 132 -1.88 14.19 12.57
C ARG A 132 -1.67 14.34 11.07
N PRO A 133 -1.49 15.57 10.54
CA PRO A 133 -1.19 15.74 9.13
C PRO A 133 0.02 14.90 8.70
N GLY A 134 -0.17 14.06 7.68
CA GLY A 134 0.84 13.12 7.18
C GLY A 134 1.00 11.82 7.98
N GLN A 135 0.26 11.63 9.08
CA GLN A 135 0.22 10.36 9.81
C GLN A 135 -1.18 10.01 10.34
N ALA A 136 -1.83 9.06 9.68
CA ALA A 136 -3.06 8.40 10.10
C ALA A 136 -2.77 7.28 11.11
N ASN A 137 -3.83 6.70 11.65
CA ASN A 137 -3.74 5.54 12.51
C ASN A 137 -3.38 4.27 11.73
N THR A 138 -2.68 3.36 12.41
CA THR A 138 -1.87 2.31 11.79
C THR A 138 -2.64 1.44 10.81
N SER A 139 -2.11 1.32 9.60
CA SER A 139 -2.63 0.45 8.56
C SER A 139 -1.56 0.18 7.52
N ILE A 140 -1.38 -1.08 7.14
CA ILE A 140 -0.38 -1.51 6.17
C ILE A 140 -1.07 -2.28 5.06
N TYR A 141 -0.87 -1.87 3.82
CA TYR A 141 -1.40 -2.52 2.63
C TYR A 141 -0.32 -3.33 1.94
N VAL A 142 -0.57 -4.62 1.71
CA VAL A 142 0.34 -5.53 1.03
C VAL A 142 -0.31 -5.99 -0.28
N GLU A 143 0.38 -5.78 -1.39
CA GLU A 143 0.02 -6.26 -2.72
C GLU A 143 1.03 -7.30 -3.18
N LEU A 144 0.55 -8.41 -3.73
CA LEU A 144 1.38 -9.49 -4.25
C LEU A 144 1.25 -9.60 -5.78
N GLY A 145 2.33 -9.99 -6.43
CA GLY A 145 2.41 -10.20 -7.88
C GLY A 145 1.50 -11.30 -8.43
N ASN A 146 0.84 -12.10 -7.58
CA ASN A 146 -0.22 -13.03 -7.98
C ASN A 146 -1.62 -12.38 -8.02
N GLY A 147 -1.71 -11.07 -7.76
CA GLY A 147 -2.95 -10.29 -7.77
C GLY A 147 -3.65 -10.17 -6.42
N ASP A 148 -3.25 -10.94 -5.41
CA ASP A 148 -3.82 -10.86 -4.07
C ASP A 148 -3.37 -9.59 -3.33
N ASN A 149 -4.21 -9.17 -2.40
CA ASN A 149 -3.95 -8.03 -1.55
C ASN A 149 -4.44 -8.28 -0.11
N PHE A 150 -3.78 -7.64 0.86
CA PHE A 150 -4.00 -7.85 2.28
C PHE A 150 -3.90 -6.50 3.02
N VAL A 151 -4.73 -6.32 4.02
CA VAL A 151 -4.68 -5.14 4.91
C VAL A 151 -4.35 -5.63 6.31
N PHE A 152 -3.25 -5.14 6.88
CA PHE A 152 -2.88 -5.37 8.27
C PHE A 152 -3.14 -4.10 9.06
N ASP A 153 -4.12 -4.20 9.97
CA ASP A 153 -4.78 -3.08 10.65
C ASP A 153 -5.45 -2.07 9.69
N ILE A 154 -6.51 -1.41 10.16
CA ILE A 154 -7.28 -0.40 9.43
C ILE A 154 -7.64 0.77 10.36
N GLY A 155 -6.60 1.41 10.89
CA GLY A 155 -6.72 2.55 11.80
C GLY A 155 -7.49 3.74 11.24
N GLU A 156 -8.04 4.58 12.11
CA GLU A 156 -8.74 5.82 11.77
C GLU A 156 -7.96 6.68 10.76
N ALA A 157 -8.68 7.34 9.84
CA ALA A 157 -8.14 8.19 8.76
C ALA A 157 -7.30 7.48 7.67
N SER A 158 -6.86 6.23 7.86
CA SER A 158 -6.07 5.50 6.85
C SER A 158 -6.80 5.34 5.51
N ILE A 159 -8.14 5.28 5.51
CA ILE A 159 -8.98 5.22 4.29
C ILE A 159 -8.71 6.39 3.35
N ALA A 160 -8.38 7.59 3.87
CA ALA A 160 -8.02 8.72 3.02
C ALA A 160 -6.77 8.43 2.17
N ASN A 161 -5.80 7.69 2.73
CA ASN A 161 -4.59 7.29 2.02
C ASN A 161 -4.87 6.18 0.99
N TYR A 162 -5.76 5.21 1.29
CA TYR A 162 -6.22 4.25 0.28
C TYR A 162 -6.90 4.92 -0.91
N ILE A 163 -7.80 5.88 -0.66
CA ILE A 163 -8.45 6.68 -1.70
C ILE A 163 -7.42 7.52 -2.47
N GLY A 164 -6.48 8.15 -1.76
CA GLY A 164 -5.36 8.90 -2.33
C GLY A 164 -4.46 8.08 -3.25
N ALA A 165 -4.24 6.81 -2.88
CA ALA A 165 -3.51 5.82 -3.66
C ALA A 165 -4.32 5.24 -4.83
N GLY A 166 -5.60 5.64 -4.99
CA GLY A 166 -6.46 5.09 -6.02
C GLY A 166 -6.74 3.60 -5.82
N VAL A 167 -6.93 3.16 -4.58
CA VAL A 167 -7.46 1.82 -4.27
C VAL A 167 -8.98 1.94 -4.11
N ALA A 168 -9.75 1.16 -4.87
CA ALA A 168 -11.20 1.15 -4.70
C ALA A 168 -11.56 0.38 -3.42
N LEU A 169 -12.53 0.89 -2.66
CA LEU A 169 -12.88 0.31 -1.35
C LEU A 169 -13.41 -1.12 -1.42
N ASN A 170 -13.95 -1.54 -2.57
CA ASN A 170 -14.40 -2.93 -2.76
C ASN A 170 -13.25 -3.91 -3.08
N GLU A 171 -12.04 -3.40 -3.32
CA GLU A 171 -10.81 -4.21 -3.38
C GLU A 171 -10.31 -4.59 -1.97
N LEU A 172 -10.78 -3.90 -0.92
CA LEU A 172 -10.40 -4.14 0.47
C LEU A 172 -11.42 -5.09 1.12
N ASP A 173 -11.05 -6.36 1.21
CA ASP A 173 -11.94 -7.45 1.65
C ASP A 173 -11.30 -8.42 2.66
N LYS A 174 -9.99 -8.35 2.87
CA LYS A 174 -9.23 -9.21 3.80
C LYS A 174 -8.45 -8.33 4.77
N ILE A 175 -9.01 -8.15 5.97
CA ILE A 175 -8.46 -7.27 7.01
C ILE A 175 -7.97 -8.13 8.17
N PHE A 176 -6.69 -7.97 8.53
CA PHE A 176 -6.02 -8.67 9.63
C PHE A 176 -5.79 -7.68 10.76
N ILE A 177 -6.53 -7.81 11.85
CA ILE A 177 -6.47 -6.89 12.99
C ILE A 177 -5.54 -7.48 14.05
N THR A 178 -4.46 -6.78 14.39
CA THR A 178 -3.49 -7.24 15.38
C THR A 178 -4.08 -7.26 16.78
N HIS A 179 -4.83 -6.22 17.14
CA HIS A 179 -5.50 -6.08 18.43
C HIS A 179 -6.59 -4.99 18.39
N LEU A 180 -7.33 -4.85 19.48
CA LEU A 180 -8.55 -4.03 19.54
C LEU A 180 -8.36 -2.65 20.18
N HIS A 181 -7.18 -2.03 20.03
CA HIS A 181 -7.08 -0.58 20.21
C HIS A 181 -7.64 0.14 18.99
N VAL A 182 -8.34 1.26 19.23
CA VAL A 182 -9.09 1.98 18.18
C VAL A 182 -8.19 2.44 17.04
N ASP A 183 -6.93 2.76 17.28
CA ASP A 183 -5.98 3.15 16.25
C ASP A 183 -5.55 1.99 15.33
N HIS A 184 -6.02 0.76 15.55
CA HIS A 184 -5.76 -0.38 14.66
C HIS A 184 -6.99 -0.84 13.88
N PHE A 185 -8.20 -0.41 14.25
CA PHE A 185 -9.43 -0.80 13.56
C PHE A 185 -10.41 0.35 13.32
N GLY A 186 -10.10 1.58 13.72
CA GLY A 186 -11.03 2.70 13.78
C GLY A 186 -11.73 3.03 12.46
N SER A 187 -11.08 2.78 11.32
CA SER A 187 -11.70 2.97 10.00
C SER A 187 -12.58 1.79 9.54
N LEU A 188 -12.65 0.69 10.28
CA LEU A 188 -13.46 -0.48 9.94
C LEU A 188 -14.96 -0.17 9.77
N PRO A 189 -15.62 0.60 10.65
CA PRO A 189 -17.03 0.97 10.47
C PRO A 189 -17.28 1.75 9.18
N TYR A 190 -16.34 2.63 8.80
CA TYR A 190 -16.40 3.39 7.55
C TYR A 190 -16.23 2.46 6.36
N LEU A 191 -15.17 1.62 6.37
CA LEU A 191 -14.90 0.69 5.28
C LEU A 191 -16.06 -0.30 5.08
N TYR A 192 -16.66 -0.78 6.16
CA TYR A 192 -17.83 -1.64 6.10
C TYR A 192 -18.94 -0.97 5.30
N GLN A 193 -19.45 0.18 5.72
CA GLN A 193 -20.59 0.82 5.06
C GLN A 193 -20.26 1.35 3.66
N PHE A 194 -19.17 2.11 3.53
CA PHE A 194 -18.84 2.76 2.28
C PHE A 194 -18.19 1.82 1.27
N GLY A 195 -17.57 0.71 1.70
CA GLY A 195 -17.15 -0.34 0.79
C GLY A 195 -18.34 -1.08 0.16
N GLY A 196 -19.39 -1.34 0.95
CA GLY A 196 -20.67 -1.87 0.44
C GLY A 196 -21.34 -0.92 -0.53
N TRP A 197 -21.45 0.36 -0.17
CA TRP A 197 -21.95 1.39 -1.07
C TRP A 197 -21.11 1.51 -2.35
N ASN A 198 -19.80 1.31 -2.24
CA ASN A 198 -18.86 1.29 -3.36
C ASN A 198 -18.70 -0.10 -4.00
N GLY A 199 -19.77 -0.89 -4.10
CA GLY A 199 -19.80 -2.07 -4.98
C GLY A 199 -19.35 -3.40 -4.36
N ARG A 200 -19.08 -3.48 -3.05
CA ARG A 200 -18.74 -4.75 -2.38
C ARG A 200 -20.01 -5.55 -2.03
N TRP A 201 -20.74 -5.98 -3.05
CA TRP A 201 -22.06 -6.62 -2.87
C TRP A 201 -22.01 -8.15 -2.88
N GLU A 202 -21.08 -8.74 -3.64
CA GLU A 202 -21.02 -10.19 -3.87
C GLU A 202 -19.84 -10.86 -3.18
N LYS A 203 -19.12 -10.11 -2.35
CA LYS A 203 -17.95 -10.56 -1.61
C LYS A 203 -18.00 -9.97 -0.20
N PRO A 204 -17.90 -10.80 0.86
CA PRO A 204 -17.92 -10.29 2.21
C PRO A 204 -16.65 -9.52 2.54
N LEU A 205 -16.74 -8.58 3.48
CA LEU A 205 -15.58 -8.06 4.19
C LEU A 205 -15.17 -9.10 5.24
N THR A 206 -14.00 -9.70 5.10
CA THR A 206 -13.50 -10.74 6.02
C THR A 206 -12.51 -10.13 7.01
N ILE A 207 -12.81 -10.27 8.30
CA ILE A 207 -11.99 -9.80 9.41
C ILE A 207 -11.32 -11.00 10.08
N TYR A 208 -10.01 -11.06 9.96
CA TYR A 208 -9.15 -11.97 10.68
C TYR A 208 -8.68 -11.26 11.93
N GLY A 209 -8.92 -11.84 13.10
CA GLY A 209 -8.50 -11.21 14.34
C GLY A 209 -8.53 -12.15 15.54
N PRO A 210 -7.83 -11.78 16.61
CA PRO A 210 -7.68 -12.62 17.78
C PRO A 210 -8.93 -12.61 18.66
N SER A 211 -9.18 -13.76 19.29
CA SER A 211 -9.97 -13.82 20.53
C SER A 211 -9.23 -13.08 21.65
N GLY A 212 -9.97 -12.66 22.68
CA GLY A 212 -9.39 -12.13 23.90
C GLY A 212 -9.37 -13.17 25.03
N ARG A 213 -9.00 -12.73 26.24
CA ARG A 213 -9.08 -13.58 27.45
C ARG A 213 -10.50 -14.11 27.68
N ASN A 214 -11.51 -13.27 27.42
CA ASN A 214 -12.92 -13.60 27.50
C ASN A 214 -13.59 -13.34 26.15
N PRO A 215 -14.75 -13.96 25.84
CA PRO A 215 -15.45 -13.73 24.57
C PRO A 215 -15.76 -12.27 24.26
N GLU A 216 -16.09 -11.46 25.27
CA GLU A 216 -16.35 -10.02 25.13
C GLU A 216 -15.10 -9.19 24.75
N ASP A 217 -13.92 -9.78 24.87
CA ASP A 217 -12.64 -9.17 24.56
C ASP A 217 -12.13 -9.51 23.16
N GLY A 218 -12.85 -10.35 22.40
CA GLY A 218 -12.46 -10.85 21.09
C GLY A 218 -12.99 -10.04 19.90
N THR A 219 -12.35 -10.23 18.73
CA THR A 219 -12.73 -9.58 17.46
C THR A 219 -14.20 -9.77 17.10
N ARG A 220 -14.78 -10.95 17.36
CA ARG A 220 -16.19 -11.22 17.04
C ARG A 220 -17.12 -10.33 17.86
N HIS A 221 -16.87 -10.19 19.16
CA HIS A 221 -17.67 -9.31 20.00
C HIS A 221 -17.52 -7.84 19.60
N MET A 222 -16.30 -7.42 19.23
CA MET A 222 -16.07 -6.08 18.70
C MET A 222 -16.89 -5.82 17.43
N VAL A 223 -16.90 -6.74 16.46
CA VAL A 223 -17.68 -6.61 15.23
C VAL A 223 -19.19 -6.58 15.53
N GLU A 224 -19.68 -7.43 16.43
CA GLU A 224 -21.08 -7.41 16.85
C GLU A 224 -21.50 -6.08 17.50
N GLY A 225 -20.64 -5.51 18.36
CA GLY A 225 -20.84 -4.19 18.96
C GLY A 225 -20.79 -3.07 17.92
N MET A 226 -19.86 -3.16 16.96
CA MET A 226 -19.77 -2.23 15.83
C MET A 226 -21.06 -2.22 15.00
N LEU A 227 -21.61 -3.39 14.65
CA LEU A 227 -22.86 -3.47 13.90
C LEU A 227 -24.03 -2.87 14.69
N GLN A 228 -24.11 -3.07 16.00
CA GLN A 228 -25.11 -2.40 16.84
C GLN A 228 -24.97 -0.87 16.81
N MET A 229 -23.74 -0.37 16.94
CA MET A 229 -23.42 1.06 16.82
C MET A 229 -23.84 1.63 15.46
N LEU A 230 -23.70 0.85 14.39
CA LEU A 230 -24.02 1.23 13.03
C LEU A 230 -25.49 1.03 12.63
N SER A 231 -26.37 0.55 13.52
CA SER A 231 -27.77 0.21 13.20
C SER A 231 -28.50 1.26 12.34
N TRP A 232 -28.52 2.53 12.76
CA TRP A 232 -29.15 3.60 11.99
C TRP A 232 -28.55 3.75 10.59
N HIS A 233 -27.22 3.66 10.47
CA HIS A 233 -26.52 3.81 9.20
C HIS A 233 -26.80 2.61 8.29
N GLN A 234 -26.83 1.39 8.83
CA GLN A 234 -27.17 0.17 8.08
C GLN A 234 -28.57 0.30 7.47
N ASP A 235 -29.57 0.62 8.29
CA ASP A 235 -30.95 0.79 7.82
C ASP A 235 -31.05 1.91 6.76
N ALA A 236 -30.35 3.02 6.98
CA ALA A 236 -30.33 4.15 6.04
C ALA A 236 -29.67 3.81 4.70
N PHE A 237 -28.72 2.85 4.66
CA PHE A 237 -28.02 2.44 3.45
C PHE A 237 -28.65 1.21 2.78
N ASP A 238 -29.56 0.51 3.45
CA ASP A 238 -30.31 -0.63 2.89
C ASP A 238 -31.28 -0.23 1.74
N VAL A 239 -31.36 1.07 1.41
CA VAL A 239 -32.01 1.60 0.19
C VAL A 239 -31.12 1.64 -1.05
N PHE A 240 -29.83 1.34 -0.89
CA PHE A 240 -28.86 1.09 -1.96
C PHE A 240 -28.73 -0.42 -2.21
N PRO A 241 -28.00 -0.86 -3.25
CA PRO A 241 -27.88 -2.28 -3.57
C PRO A 241 -27.47 -3.11 -2.35
N SER A 242 -28.21 -4.19 -2.10
CA SER A 242 -27.94 -5.09 -0.98
C SER A 242 -26.66 -5.89 -1.16
N GLY A 243 -26.25 -6.59 -0.09
CA GLY A 243 -24.96 -7.26 0.03
C GLY A 243 -24.16 -6.62 1.17
N ASN A 244 -22.84 -6.65 1.06
CA ASN A 244 -21.91 -6.12 2.07
C ASN A 244 -21.96 -6.89 3.39
N ASP A 245 -21.93 -8.21 3.29
CA ASP A 245 -21.79 -9.10 4.43
C ASP A 245 -20.42 -8.92 5.10
N ILE A 246 -20.34 -9.24 6.38
CA ILE A 246 -19.09 -9.26 7.15
C ILE A 246 -18.85 -10.67 7.70
N GLU A 247 -17.66 -11.19 7.51
CA GLU A 247 -17.26 -12.50 8.02
C GLU A 247 -16.14 -12.32 9.05
N VAL A 248 -16.25 -13.00 10.19
CA VAL A 248 -15.23 -12.92 11.25
C VAL A 248 -14.56 -14.27 11.41
N VAL A 249 -13.28 -14.31 11.08
CA VAL A 249 -12.36 -15.41 11.36
C VAL A 249 -11.64 -15.07 12.67
N GLU A 250 -12.27 -15.48 13.77
CA GLU A 250 -11.69 -15.32 15.10
C GLU A 250 -10.80 -16.54 15.44
N PHE A 251 -9.54 -16.27 15.76
CA PHE A 251 -8.56 -17.29 16.13
C PHE A 251 -8.20 -17.26 17.62
N ASP A 252 -7.74 -18.39 18.17
CA ASP A 252 -7.24 -18.41 19.55
C ASP A 252 -5.91 -17.65 19.57
N PHE A 253 -5.84 -16.52 20.28
CA PHE A 253 -4.62 -15.72 20.33
C PHE A 253 -3.43 -16.52 20.89
N LYS A 254 -3.65 -17.64 21.59
CA LYS A 254 -2.59 -18.50 22.15
C LYS A 254 -2.07 -19.57 21.20
N ASP A 255 -2.68 -19.74 20.02
CA ASP A 255 -2.28 -20.68 18.98
C ASP A 255 -1.07 -20.12 18.20
N ASP A 256 0.08 -20.03 18.87
CA ASP A 256 1.29 -19.48 18.27
C ASP A 256 1.75 -20.35 17.09
N GLY A 257 1.99 -19.72 15.94
CA GLY A 257 2.27 -20.40 14.67
C GLY A 257 1.03 -20.92 13.95
N GLY A 258 -0.17 -20.66 14.48
CA GLY A 258 -1.43 -21.00 13.86
C GLY A 258 -1.56 -20.32 12.49
N ILE A 259 -1.93 -21.11 11.48
CA ILE A 259 -2.22 -20.61 10.14
C ILE A 259 -3.67 -20.15 10.13
N ILE A 260 -3.96 -18.95 9.61
CA ILE A 260 -5.30 -18.33 9.53
C ILE A 260 -5.72 -17.95 8.11
N TYR A 261 -4.82 -18.07 7.13
CA TYR A 261 -5.09 -17.93 5.71
C TYR A 261 -4.12 -18.84 4.97
N ASP A 262 -4.60 -19.60 3.98
CA ASP A 262 -3.78 -20.50 3.15
C ASP A 262 -4.46 -20.70 1.79
N VAL A 263 -4.18 -19.80 0.84
CA VAL A 263 -4.83 -19.77 -0.47
C VAL A 263 -3.82 -19.42 -1.54
N ASP A 264 -3.83 -20.16 -2.65
CA ASP A 264 -3.05 -19.83 -3.86
C ASP A 264 -1.56 -19.57 -3.61
N GLY A 265 -0.96 -20.35 -2.70
CA GLY A 265 0.46 -20.24 -2.34
C GLY A 265 0.77 -19.13 -1.34
N VAL A 266 -0.24 -18.44 -0.80
CA VAL A 266 -0.09 -17.41 0.23
C VAL A 266 -0.62 -17.93 1.56
N GLN A 267 0.23 -17.91 2.58
CA GLN A 267 -0.09 -18.30 3.93
C GLN A 267 0.03 -17.10 4.88
N VAL A 268 -0.92 -16.93 5.81
CA VAL A 268 -0.78 -16.01 6.93
C VAL A 268 -0.83 -16.80 8.24
N SER A 269 0.21 -16.68 9.04
CA SER A 269 0.31 -17.23 10.40
C SER A 269 0.33 -16.13 11.46
N HIS A 270 0.07 -16.48 12.71
CA HIS A 270 0.06 -15.52 13.82
C HIS A 270 0.73 -16.05 15.09
N TRP A 271 1.06 -15.14 16.00
CA TRP A 271 1.48 -15.46 17.37
C TRP A 271 1.09 -14.35 18.34
N ARG A 272 0.99 -14.67 19.64
CA ARG A 272 0.57 -13.72 20.67
C ARG A 272 1.62 -12.62 20.91
N ARG A 273 1.15 -11.44 21.32
CA ARG A 273 1.95 -10.27 21.67
C ARG A 273 1.71 -9.84 23.11
N SER A 274 2.75 -9.29 23.74
CA SER A 274 2.68 -8.76 25.09
C SER A 274 2.29 -7.28 25.07
N HIS A 275 1.00 -6.99 24.95
CA HIS A 275 0.50 -5.62 24.84
C HIS A 275 -0.83 -5.42 25.60
N ALA A 276 -0.79 -4.66 26.71
CA ALA A 276 -1.91 -4.16 27.53
C ALA A 276 -2.87 -5.19 28.13
N LYS A 277 -3.47 -6.00 27.26
CA LYS A 277 -4.51 -6.98 27.56
C LYS A 277 -4.34 -8.17 26.61
N ASP A 278 -4.56 -9.37 27.14
CA ASP A 278 -4.59 -10.61 26.36
C ASP A 278 -5.47 -10.47 25.10
N GLY A 279 -4.91 -10.84 23.96
CA GLY A 279 -5.56 -10.80 22.64
C GLY A 279 -4.62 -10.27 21.56
N ALA A 280 -3.72 -9.34 21.88
CA ALA A 280 -2.80 -8.79 20.88
C ALA A 280 -1.97 -9.88 20.18
N SER A 281 -1.85 -9.77 18.86
CA SER A 281 -1.23 -10.77 18.00
C SER A 281 -0.44 -10.12 16.86
N ALA A 282 0.63 -10.80 16.42
CA ALA A 282 1.42 -10.47 15.26
C ALA A 282 1.07 -11.39 14.08
N TYR A 283 1.47 -10.98 12.88
CA TYR A 283 1.25 -11.74 11.66
C TYR A 283 2.53 -11.93 10.86
N ARG A 284 2.65 -13.11 10.25
CA ARG A 284 3.61 -13.40 9.18
C ARG A 284 2.86 -13.85 7.94
N LEU A 285 3.12 -13.20 6.81
CA LEU A 285 2.69 -13.59 5.49
C LEU A 285 3.86 -14.27 4.79
N ASP A 286 3.66 -15.49 4.30
CA ASP A 286 4.59 -16.21 3.42
C ASP A 286 3.90 -16.43 2.07
N TRP A 287 4.53 -15.99 0.99
CA TRP A 287 4.05 -16.17 -0.37
C TRP A 287 5.04 -16.99 -1.18
N LYS A 288 4.61 -18.18 -1.57
CA LYS A 288 5.31 -19.04 -2.51
C LYS A 288 5.03 -18.56 -3.94
N ILE A 289 6.07 -18.05 -4.61
CA ILE A 289 6.01 -17.58 -6.00
C ILE A 289 6.06 -18.78 -6.93
N ASP A 290 7.05 -19.66 -6.71
CA ASP A 290 7.23 -20.93 -7.42
C ASP A 290 7.97 -21.98 -6.55
N GLU A 291 8.63 -22.98 -7.14
CA GLU A 291 9.36 -24.01 -6.39
C GLU A 291 10.67 -23.52 -5.74
N GLU A 292 11.27 -22.44 -6.26
CA GLU A 292 12.57 -21.90 -5.86
C GLU A 292 12.44 -20.54 -5.15
N GLU A 293 11.43 -19.75 -5.49
CA GLU A 293 11.24 -18.38 -5.01
C GLU A 293 10.06 -18.26 -4.04
N SER A 294 10.28 -17.47 -2.98
CA SER A 294 9.26 -17.08 -2.02
C SER A 294 9.57 -15.70 -1.44
N LEU A 295 8.54 -14.99 -1.01
CA LEU A 295 8.65 -13.74 -0.28
C LEU A 295 7.88 -13.80 1.04
N SER A 296 8.36 -13.05 2.03
CA SER A 296 7.79 -13.05 3.36
C SER A 296 7.72 -11.66 3.99
N PHE A 297 6.64 -11.39 4.72
CA PHE A 297 6.38 -10.12 5.38
C PHE A 297 5.91 -10.36 6.82
N VAL A 298 6.40 -9.56 7.76
CA VAL A 298 5.96 -9.61 9.16
C VAL A 298 5.50 -8.23 9.62
N TRP A 299 4.35 -8.20 10.28
CA TRP A 299 3.86 -7.07 11.07
C TRP A 299 3.58 -7.52 12.49
N THR A 300 4.27 -6.93 13.48
CA THR A 300 4.14 -7.39 14.86
C THR A 300 2.91 -6.88 15.60
N GLY A 301 2.22 -5.87 15.06
CA GLY A 301 1.35 -5.02 15.89
C GLY A 301 2.10 -4.40 17.06
N ASP A 302 1.34 -3.96 18.06
CA ASP A 302 1.89 -3.41 19.28
C ASP A 302 2.30 -4.52 20.25
N GLY A 303 3.33 -4.25 21.04
CA GLY A 303 3.75 -5.10 22.12
C GLY A 303 5.21 -4.94 22.51
N ARG A 304 5.52 -5.46 23.71
CA ARG A 304 6.90 -5.67 24.13
C ARG A 304 7.60 -6.72 23.26
N PRO A 305 8.93 -6.68 23.15
CA PRO A 305 9.70 -7.73 22.48
C PRO A 305 9.51 -9.08 23.18
N THR A 306 9.38 -10.16 22.42
CA THR A 306 9.18 -11.52 22.91
C THR A 306 10.05 -12.53 22.15
N GLU A 307 10.29 -13.70 22.73
CA GLU A 307 10.99 -14.80 22.05
C GLU A 307 10.22 -15.33 20.83
N LEU A 308 8.88 -15.20 20.83
CA LEU A 308 8.03 -15.59 19.71
C LEU A 308 8.28 -14.73 18.46
N ASP A 309 8.61 -13.45 18.63
CA ASP A 309 8.97 -12.60 17.49
C ASP A 309 10.24 -13.12 16.81
N ILE A 310 11.21 -13.60 17.60
CA ILE A 310 12.45 -14.17 17.08
C ILE A 310 12.17 -15.49 16.36
N GLU A 311 11.32 -16.35 16.96
CA GLU A 311 10.97 -17.65 16.40
C GLU A 311 10.23 -17.52 15.08
N TYR A 312 9.14 -16.75 15.05
CA TYR A 312 8.24 -16.70 13.90
C TYR A 312 8.67 -15.70 12.83
N ALA A 313 9.39 -14.62 13.16
CA ALA A 313 9.85 -13.67 12.16
C ALA A 313 11.20 -14.05 11.53
N LYS A 314 11.85 -15.13 11.98
CA LYS A 314 13.21 -15.50 11.56
C LYS A 314 13.37 -15.53 10.04
N GLY A 315 14.41 -14.84 9.55
CA GLY A 315 14.82 -14.83 8.15
C GLY A 315 13.81 -14.20 7.18
N VAL A 316 12.84 -13.43 7.67
CA VAL A 316 11.84 -12.75 6.84
C VAL A 316 12.47 -11.73 5.87
N ASP A 317 11.86 -11.54 4.70
CA ASP A 317 12.31 -10.53 3.75
C ASP A 317 12.09 -9.11 4.25
N LEU A 318 10.89 -8.85 4.78
CA LEU A 318 10.52 -7.56 5.34
C LEU A 318 9.97 -7.72 6.75
N PHE A 319 10.76 -7.31 7.75
CA PHE A 319 10.34 -7.28 9.15
C PHE A 319 9.85 -5.87 9.53
N VAL A 320 8.60 -5.76 9.98
CA VAL A 320 8.02 -4.50 10.44
C VAL A 320 7.53 -4.64 11.88
N THR A 321 7.95 -3.70 12.74
CA THR A 321 7.52 -3.65 14.14
C THR A 321 7.24 -2.21 14.60
N GLU A 322 6.45 -2.06 15.66
CA GLU A 322 6.26 -0.77 16.33
C GLU A 322 7.57 -0.26 16.95
N VAL A 323 7.69 1.05 17.19
CA VAL A 323 8.85 1.58 17.93
C VAL A 323 8.51 2.79 18.79
N GLN A 324 8.96 2.75 20.04
CA GLN A 324 8.95 3.87 20.96
C GLN A 324 10.38 4.38 21.19
N THR A 325 10.61 5.66 20.92
CA THR A 325 11.94 6.24 21.02
C THR A 325 12.28 6.58 22.48
N GLU A 326 13.45 6.15 22.95
CA GLU A 326 13.91 6.31 24.35
C GLU A 326 14.37 7.74 24.69
N LEU A 327 13.53 8.75 24.41
CA LEU A 327 13.75 10.16 24.76
C LEU A 327 12.83 10.65 25.89
N VAL A 328 12.40 9.75 26.77
CA VAL A 328 11.41 9.98 27.83
C VAL A 328 11.66 11.26 28.65
N GLY A 329 12.90 11.51 29.05
CA GLY A 329 13.26 12.72 29.80
C GLY A 329 13.10 14.02 29.00
N ILE A 330 13.46 13.98 27.71
CA ILE A 330 13.32 15.14 26.80
C ILE A 330 11.85 15.37 26.49
N ALA A 331 11.11 14.31 26.13
CA ALA A 331 9.68 14.37 25.89
C ALA A 331 8.93 14.94 27.10
N SER A 332 9.34 14.57 28.33
CA SER A 332 8.78 15.11 29.56
C SER A 332 8.94 16.63 29.69
N ILE A 333 10.11 17.17 29.32
CA ILE A 333 10.39 18.61 29.35
C ILE A 333 9.61 19.34 28.25
N VAL A 334 9.54 18.76 27.04
CA VAL A 334 8.93 19.38 25.86
C VAL A 334 7.41 19.36 25.93
N GLN A 335 6.82 18.21 26.29
CA GLN A 335 5.37 17.98 26.29
C GLN A 335 4.72 18.24 27.66
N GLY A 336 5.51 18.38 28.72
CA GLY A 336 5.00 18.61 30.09
C GLY A 336 4.37 17.38 30.74
N VAL A 337 4.61 16.17 30.19
CA VAL A 337 4.12 14.90 30.76
C VAL A 337 5.16 14.33 31.74
N PRO A 338 4.81 13.94 32.97
CA PRO A 338 5.76 13.30 33.88
C PRO A 338 6.45 12.07 33.27
N ALA A 339 7.78 12.05 33.26
CA ALA A 339 8.59 11.01 32.61
C ALA A 339 8.21 9.56 33.00
N PHE A 340 7.76 9.34 34.24
CA PHE A 340 7.37 8.00 34.68
C PHE A 340 6.17 7.42 33.91
N LEU A 341 5.27 8.26 33.38
CA LEU A 341 4.12 7.79 32.61
C LEU A 341 4.56 7.22 31.27
N THR A 342 5.37 7.96 30.51
CA THR A 342 5.94 7.46 29.26
C THR A 342 6.84 6.25 29.50
N ARG A 343 7.67 6.27 30.56
CA ARG A 343 8.48 5.11 30.93
C ARG A 343 7.61 3.88 31.22
N TYR A 344 6.56 4.04 32.01
CA TYR A 344 5.61 2.98 32.32
C TYR A 344 4.99 2.41 31.04
N THR A 345 4.48 3.27 30.16
CA THR A 345 3.93 2.87 28.86
C THR A 345 4.91 2.01 28.06
N ILE A 346 6.15 2.50 27.85
CA ILE A 346 7.17 1.74 27.12
C ILE A 346 7.49 0.42 27.83
N ASP A 347 7.74 0.45 29.15
CA ASP A 347 8.18 -0.71 29.93
C ASP A 347 7.17 -1.84 30.05
N THR A 348 5.89 -1.54 29.86
CA THR A 348 4.82 -2.51 30.08
C THR A 348 4.08 -2.88 28.80
N HIS A 349 4.14 -2.06 27.75
CA HIS A 349 3.29 -2.23 26.57
C HIS A 349 4.02 -2.23 25.22
N HIS A 350 5.19 -1.62 25.11
CA HIS A 350 5.77 -1.29 23.79
C HIS A 350 7.24 -1.68 23.63
N THR A 351 7.71 -1.61 22.38
CA THR A 351 9.09 -1.92 22.01
C THR A 351 9.92 -0.65 21.90
N SER A 352 11.00 -0.55 22.69
CA SER A 352 11.92 0.59 22.58
C SER A 352 12.80 0.49 21.33
N GLY A 353 13.36 1.61 20.86
CA GLY A 353 14.30 1.62 19.72
C GLY A 353 15.48 0.64 19.88
N TYR A 354 16.04 0.53 21.10
CA TYR A 354 17.09 -0.45 21.40
C TYR A 354 16.58 -1.89 21.26
N ALA A 355 15.39 -2.19 21.78
CA ALA A 355 14.79 -3.51 21.68
C ALA A 355 14.42 -3.87 20.25
N ALA A 356 13.91 -2.92 19.47
CA ALA A 356 13.60 -3.08 18.05
C ALA A 356 14.86 -3.46 17.24
N GLY A 357 15.96 -2.74 17.45
CA GLY A 357 17.26 -3.08 16.85
C GLY A 357 17.80 -4.43 17.31
N TRP A 358 17.60 -4.79 18.58
CA TRP A 358 18.02 -6.09 19.12
C TRP A 358 17.21 -7.24 18.50
N LEU A 359 15.88 -7.11 18.40
CA LEU A 359 15.02 -8.08 17.72
C LEU A 359 15.47 -8.30 16.28
N ALA A 360 15.68 -7.22 15.51
CA ALA A 360 16.16 -7.33 14.13
C ALA A 360 17.51 -8.05 14.05
N ASN A 361 18.41 -7.85 15.02
CA ASN A 361 19.67 -8.58 15.10
C ASN A 361 19.47 -10.09 15.37
N GLU A 362 18.48 -10.51 16.14
CA GLU A 362 18.21 -11.93 16.35
C GLU A 362 17.46 -12.57 15.16
N ILE A 363 16.58 -11.80 14.53
CA ILE A 363 15.72 -12.23 13.41
C ILE A 363 16.50 -12.32 12.09
N GLN A 364 17.47 -11.42 11.87
CA GLN A 364 18.24 -11.26 10.64
C GLN A 364 17.35 -11.07 9.38
N PRO A 365 16.47 -10.05 9.35
CA PRO A 365 15.63 -9.79 8.17
C PRO A 365 16.46 -9.21 7.02
N ARG A 366 15.98 -9.39 5.78
CA ARG A 366 16.63 -8.75 4.61
C ARG A 366 16.46 -7.22 4.65
N LEU A 367 15.26 -6.74 4.98
CA LEU A 367 14.96 -5.34 5.24
C LEU A 367 14.22 -5.20 6.57
N PHE A 368 14.74 -4.36 7.47
CA PHE A 368 14.07 -4.03 8.72
C PHE A 368 13.38 -2.66 8.63
N MET A 369 12.12 -2.56 9.04
CA MET A 369 11.41 -1.30 9.14
C MET A 369 10.66 -1.14 10.46
N THR A 370 10.49 0.11 10.90
CA THR A 370 9.67 0.43 12.07
C THR A 370 8.59 1.46 11.74
N THR A 371 7.42 1.31 12.34
CA THR A 371 6.29 2.25 12.22
C THR A 371 5.60 2.42 13.58
N HIS A 372 4.36 2.92 13.61
CA HIS A 372 3.58 3.15 14.84
C HIS A 372 4.32 4.08 15.82
N MET A 373 4.65 5.27 15.34
CA MET A 373 5.44 6.24 16.10
C MET A 373 5.15 7.68 15.66
N GLU A 374 5.50 8.63 16.52
CA GLU A 374 5.63 10.02 16.09
C GLU A 374 6.86 10.19 15.18
N PHE A 375 6.65 10.23 13.86
CA PHE A 375 7.69 10.58 12.88
C PHE A 375 8.04 12.08 12.93
N ASP A 376 8.91 12.44 13.87
CA ASP A 376 9.40 13.80 14.05
C ASP A 376 10.92 13.87 13.81
N PRO A 377 11.45 14.89 13.11
CA PRO A 377 12.88 15.00 12.81
C PRO A 377 13.82 14.94 14.03
N TYR A 378 13.34 15.33 15.21
CA TYR A 378 14.12 15.29 16.46
C TYR A 378 14.08 13.93 17.16
N TYR A 379 13.06 13.09 16.92
CA TYR A 379 13.05 11.69 17.35
C TYR A 379 13.82 10.81 16.39
N ASN A 380 13.61 10.98 15.08
CA ASN A 380 14.08 10.06 14.04
C ASN A 380 15.57 9.71 14.14
N ASN A 381 16.44 10.70 14.32
CA ASN A 381 17.88 10.47 14.43
C ASN A 381 18.26 9.66 15.68
N GLU A 382 17.57 9.90 16.79
CA GLU A 382 17.75 9.17 18.05
C GLU A 382 17.19 7.75 17.93
N THR A 383 16.03 7.57 17.28
CA THR A 383 15.48 6.24 16.98
C THR A 383 16.45 5.44 16.13
N VAL A 384 17.02 6.04 15.08
CA VAL A 384 18.06 5.41 14.25
C VAL A 384 19.25 5.03 15.12
N ALA A 385 19.78 5.93 15.95
CA ALA A 385 20.92 5.62 16.81
C ALA A 385 20.63 4.46 17.77
N GLN A 386 19.43 4.40 18.35
CA GLN A 386 18.99 3.33 19.25
C GLN A 386 18.87 1.98 18.52
N VAL A 387 18.21 1.94 17.37
CA VAL A 387 18.12 0.74 16.52
C VAL A 387 19.52 0.26 16.11
N ARG A 388 20.37 1.22 15.71
CA ARG A 388 21.74 0.98 15.27
C ARG A 388 22.67 0.52 16.37
N GLU A 389 22.28 0.55 17.65
CA GLU A 389 23.09 -0.05 18.72
C GLU A 389 23.33 -1.54 18.42
N HIS A 390 22.26 -2.26 18.07
CA HIS A 390 22.31 -3.69 17.79
C HIS A 390 22.26 -4.01 16.28
N TRP A 391 21.33 -3.41 15.53
CA TRP A 391 21.12 -3.76 14.13
C TRP A 391 22.05 -3.01 13.16
N LYS A 392 22.88 -3.76 12.43
CA LYS A 392 23.81 -3.19 11.45
C LYS A 392 23.38 -3.40 9.99
N GLY A 393 22.26 -4.08 9.74
CA GLY A 393 21.74 -4.34 8.37
C GLY A 393 20.86 -3.21 7.80
N PRO A 394 20.14 -3.44 6.68
CA PRO A 394 19.24 -2.45 6.10
C PRO A 394 18.14 -2.01 7.07
N TYR A 395 17.91 -0.70 7.18
CA TYR A 395 16.87 -0.14 8.05
C TYR A 395 16.21 1.08 7.39
N HIS A 396 14.89 1.16 7.46
CA HIS A 396 14.11 2.32 7.03
C HIS A 396 12.89 2.53 7.93
N PHE A 397 12.39 3.75 8.04
CA PHE A 397 11.10 3.98 8.69
C PHE A 397 9.95 3.61 7.76
N GLY A 398 8.94 2.93 8.26
CA GLY A 398 7.62 2.83 7.61
C GLY A 398 6.75 4.04 7.96
N ALA A 399 7.36 5.23 8.07
CA ALA A 399 6.74 6.49 8.43
C ALA A 399 7.49 7.64 7.70
N PRO A 400 6.84 8.75 7.31
CA PRO A 400 5.43 9.07 7.54
C PRO A 400 4.51 8.20 6.67
N ASP A 401 3.21 8.51 6.61
CA ASP A 401 2.31 7.76 5.72
C ASP A 401 2.81 7.78 4.27
N MET A 402 2.35 6.80 3.49
CA MET A 402 2.70 6.57 2.08
C MET A 402 4.12 6.10 1.82
N ILE A 403 4.91 5.68 2.82
CA ILE A 403 6.13 4.93 2.53
C ILE A 403 5.76 3.61 1.81
N VAL A 404 6.52 3.29 0.77
CA VAL A 404 6.34 2.09 -0.06
C VAL A 404 7.62 1.28 -0.09
N ALA A 405 7.54 0.01 0.30
CA ALA A 405 8.60 -0.97 0.11
C ALA A 405 8.23 -1.92 -1.02
N ASN A 406 9.07 -1.98 -2.05
CA ASN A 406 9.00 -2.96 -3.13
C ASN A 406 10.02 -4.06 -2.86
N VAL A 407 9.64 -5.32 -3.03
CA VAL A 407 10.44 -6.48 -2.64
C VAL A 407 10.31 -7.58 -3.70
N THR A 408 11.42 -8.02 -4.28
CA THR A 408 11.55 -9.21 -5.16
C THR A 408 12.48 -10.22 -4.50
N PRO A 409 12.67 -11.45 -5.00
CA PRO A 409 13.59 -12.42 -4.40
C PRO A 409 15.04 -11.90 -4.27
N GLU A 410 15.48 -11.03 -5.16
CA GLU A 410 16.85 -10.51 -5.19
C GLU A 410 16.98 -9.11 -4.60
N LYS A 411 15.94 -8.27 -4.73
CA LYS A 411 16.02 -6.84 -4.42
C LYS A 411 14.94 -6.37 -3.47
N ALA A 412 15.25 -5.32 -2.70
CA ALA A 412 14.28 -4.56 -1.94
C ALA A 412 14.59 -3.06 -2.05
N TRP A 413 13.55 -2.24 -2.16
CA TRP A 413 13.70 -0.80 -2.30
C TRP A 413 12.58 -0.04 -1.60
N VAL A 414 12.91 1.09 -0.97
CA VAL A 414 11.94 1.93 -0.25
C VAL A 414 11.85 3.30 -0.92
N ARG A 415 10.62 3.78 -1.09
CA ARG A 415 10.29 5.06 -1.75
C ARG A 415 9.20 5.79 -0.98
N GLU A 416 9.13 7.09 -1.22
CA GLU A 416 8.00 7.90 -0.77
C GLU A 416 6.87 7.85 -1.81
N GLY A 417 5.67 7.46 -1.38
CA GLY A 417 4.46 7.52 -2.17
C GLY A 417 3.91 8.93 -2.24
N ILE A 418 3.64 9.42 -3.45
CA ILE A 418 3.13 10.77 -3.68
C ILE A 418 1.69 10.69 -4.18
N ILE A 419 0.76 11.19 -3.36
CA ILE A 419 -0.67 11.23 -3.65
C ILE A 419 -1.12 12.67 -3.92
N PRO A 420 -2.21 12.89 -4.70
CA PRO A 420 -2.78 14.22 -4.86
C PRO A 420 -3.34 14.79 -3.56
N ASP A 421 -3.26 16.11 -3.37
CA ASP A 421 -3.86 16.79 -2.20
C ASP A 421 -5.40 16.64 -2.15
N PHE A 422 -6.04 16.49 -3.31
CA PHE A 422 -7.48 16.34 -3.47
C PHE A 422 -7.78 15.15 -4.39
N PRO A 423 -7.61 13.91 -3.89
CA PRO A 423 -7.79 12.72 -4.72
C PRO A 423 -9.27 12.51 -5.05
N ASN A 424 -9.52 11.94 -6.23
CA ASN A 424 -10.86 11.50 -6.61
C ASN A 424 -11.04 10.03 -6.19
N ASN A 425 -12.29 9.61 -5.96
CA ASN A 425 -12.59 8.21 -5.67
C ASN A 425 -12.39 7.36 -6.93
N ARG A 426 -11.63 6.26 -6.80
CA ARG A 426 -11.54 5.26 -7.87
C ARG A 426 -12.88 4.55 -8.03
N ALA A 427 -13.27 4.31 -9.29
CA ALA A 427 -14.46 3.52 -9.59
C ALA A 427 -14.36 2.11 -8.97
N PRO A 428 -15.47 1.55 -8.48
CA PRO A 428 -15.48 0.17 -7.98
C PRO A 428 -14.99 -0.81 -9.03
N GLN A 429 -14.23 -1.81 -8.60
CA GLN A 429 -13.63 -2.78 -9.50
C GLN A 429 -14.47 -4.08 -9.56
N PHE A 430 -14.76 -4.55 -10.78
CA PHE A 430 -15.60 -5.71 -11.07
C PHE A 430 -14.94 -6.59 -12.13
N ASN A 431 -15.37 -7.85 -12.19
CA ASN A 431 -15.06 -8.73 -13.32
C ASN A 431 -16.05 -8.39 -14.44
N LEU A 432 -15.55 -7.71 -15.47
CA LEU A 432 -16.32 -7.27 -16.64
C LEU A 432 -15.77 -7.88 -17.94
N ASN A 433 -15.13 -9.04 -17.85
CA ASN A 433 -14.65 -9.78 -19.01
C ASN A 433 -15.82 -10.24 -19.90
N ASP A 434 -15.54 -10.53 -21.17
CA ASP A 434 -16.56 -11.02 -22.10
C ASP A 434 -17.13 -12.36 -21.61
N GLY A 435 -18.45 -12.54 -21.72
CA GLY A 435 -19.18 -13.70 -21.21
C GLY A 435 -19.60 -13.63 -19.74
N GLU A 436 -19.16 -12.61 -19.00
CA GLU A 436 -19.60 -12.36 -17.62
C GLU A 436 -20.89 -11.52 -17.55
N VAL A 437 -21.41 -11.37 -16.33
CA VAL A 437 -22.54 -10.48 -16.03
C VAL A 437 -22.15 -9.44 -14.98
N PHE A 438 -22.56 -8.20 -15.20
CA PHE A 438 -22.57 -7.16 -14.18
C PHE A 438 -23.90 -7.22 -13.44
N ARG A 439 -23.85 -7.51 -12.14
CA ARG A 439 -25.01 -7.63 -11.28
C ARG A 439 -25.02 -6.49 -10.26
N VAL A 440 -26.18 -5.86 -10.11
CA VAL A 440 -26.46 -4.91 -9.02
C VAL A 440 -27.63 -5.48 -8.22
N PRO A 441 -27.39 -5.93 -6.97
CA PRO A 441 -28.45 -6.51 -6.16
C PRO A 441 -29.54 -5.50 -5.85
N MET A 442 -30.76 -6.00 -5.67
CA MET A 442 -31.87 -5.20 -5.23
C MET A 442 -31.64 -4.67 -3.81
N PRO A 443 -32.01 -3.42 -3.49
CA PRO A 443 -32.01 -2.92 -2.11
C PRO A 443 -32.87 -3.77 -1.16
N LYS A 444 -32.55 -3.78 0.13
CA LYS A 444 -33.38 -4.47 1.14
C LYS A 444 -34.65 -3.70 1.46
N ASN A 445 -34.55 -2.37 1.46
CA ASN A 445 -35.62 -1.44 1.75
C ASN A 445 -35.81 -0.47 0.57
N SER A 446 -37.03 0.00 0.35
CA SER A 446 -37.27 1.24 -0.38
C SER A 446 -37.07 2.43 0.54
N ARG A 447 -36.94 3.63 -0.02
CA ARG A 447 -36.94 4.86 0.78
C ARG A 447 -38.22 5.02 1.60
N ALA A 448 -39.36 4.60 1.06
CA ALA A 448 -40.65 4.68 1.74
C ALA A 448 -40.75 3.74 2.96
N ASP A 449 -39.99 2.65 2.99
CA ASP A 449 -39.99 1.70 4.11
C ASP A 449 -39.29 2.26 5.36
N ILE A 450 -38.32 3.17 5.17
CA ILE A 450 -37.49 3.72 6.25
C ILE A 450 -37.71 5.23 6.51
N GLN A 451 -38.57 5.88 5.73
CA GLN A 451 -38.85 7.31 5.89
C GLN A 451 -40.34 7.64 5.73
N GLU A 452 -40.88 8.23 6.80
CA GLU A 452 -42.27 8.66 6.90
C GLU A 452 -42.70 9.57 5.73
N GLN A 453 -43.94 9.40 5.28
CA GLN A 453 -44.50 10.20 4.18
C GLN A 453 -44.50 11.69 4.52
N GLU A 454 -44.82 12.07 5.76
CA GLU A 454 -44.84 13.48 6.19
C GLU A 454 -43.47 14.15 6.05
N ILE A 455 -42.37 13.40 6.13
CA ILE A 455 -41.01 13.94 5.90
C ILE A 455 -40.79 14.16 4.40
N ARG A 456 -41.22 13.22 3.55
CA ARG A 456 -41.11 13.31 2.09
C ARG A 456 -42.00 14.42 1.52
N ASP A 457 -43.14 14.71 2.15
CA ASP A 457 -44.04 15.81 1.78
C ASP A 457 -43.42 17.21 2.00
N LEU A 458 -42.33 17.31 2.78
CA LEU A 458 -41.59 18.57 2.99
C LEU A 458 -40.62 18.91 1.84
N GLU A 459 -40.44 18.01 0.88
CA GLU A 459 -39.57 18.26 -0.27
C GLU A 459 -40.05 19.44 -1.11
N ILE A 460 -39.11 20.30 -1.51
CA ILE A 460 -39.40 21.42 -2.40
C ILE A 460 -39.73 20.85 -3.78
N ASP A 461 -40.74 21.43 -4.44
CA ASP A 461 -41.06 21.13 -5.84
C ASP A 461 -39.81 21.31 -6.71
N GLU A 462 -39.44 20.22 -7.40
CA GLU A 462 -38.28 20.12 -8.28
C GLU A 462 -38.23 21.16 -9.39
N SER A 463 -39.39 21.60 -9.87
CA SER A 463 -39.48 22.66 -10.87
C SER A 463 -38.98 24.02 -10.39
N LEU A 464 -38.85 24.22 -9.08
CA LEU A 464 -38.38 25.48 -8.49
C LEU A 464 -36.86 25.62 -8.47
N TYR A 465 -36.11 24.52 -8.48
CA TYR A 465 -34.65 24.54 -8.38
C TYR A 465 -33.92 24.01 -9.61
N TYR A 466 -34.61 23.36 -10.55
CA TYR A 466 -34.04 23.08 -11.87
C TYR A 466 -34.20 24.28 -12.82
N PRO A 467 -33.16 24.66 -13.58
CA PRO A 467 -33.22 25.80 -14.48
C PRO A 467 -34.11 25.53 -15.69
N GLU A 468 -34.66 26.58 -16.29
CA GLU A 468 -35.47 26.48 -17.51
C GLU A 468 -34.68 25.78 -18.63
N GLY A 469 -35.31 24.77 -19.25
CA GLY A 469 -34.70 23.98 -20.32
C GLY A 469 -33.85 22.80 -19.87
N TYR A 470 -33.66 22.60 -18.56
CA TYR A 470 -32.98 21.41 -18.02
C TYR A 470 -33.78 20.82 -16.86
N HIS A 471 -34.36 19.63 -17.08
CA HIS A 471 -34.98 18.85 -16.02
C HIS A 471 -34.60 17.38 -16.22
N PRO A 472 -33.76 16.79 -15.35
CA PRO A 472 -33.37 15.40 -15.51
C PRO A 472 -34.57 14.46 -15.29
N GLN A 473 -34.47 13.24 -15.80
CA GLN A 473 -35.37 12.18 -15.38
C GLN A 473 -35.01 11.79 -13.95
N LEU A 474 -35.94 11.99 -13.01
CA LEU A 474 -35.72 11.65 -11.61
C LEU A 474 -35.99 10.17 -11.36
N LEU A 475 -35.05 9.52 -10.67
CA LEU A 475 -35.18 8.15 -10.18
C LEU A 475 -35.44 8.21 -8.67
N LYS A 476 -36.71 8.40 -8.29
CA LYS A 476 -37.12 8.49 -6.88
C LYS A 476 -37.32 7.13 -6.21
N GLU A 477 -37.45 6.09 -7.03
CA GLU A 477 -37.65 4.70 -6.61
C GLU A 477 -36.65 3.81 -7.36
N TRP A 478 -36.34 2.65 -6.76
CA TRP A 478 -35.55 1.63 -7.44
C TRP A 478 -36.30 1.16 -8.71
N PRO A 479 -35.66 1.13 -9.89
CA PRO A 479 -36.39 0.98 -11.16
C PRO A 479 -36.86 -0.45 -11.46
N LEU A 480 -36.48 -1.43 -10.65
CA LEU A 480 -36.76 -2.85 -10.86
C LEU A 480 -37.34 -3.48 -9.60
N ASP A 481 -38.02 -4.61 -9.74
CA ASP A 481 -38.52 -5.45 -8.64
C ASP A 481 -37.60 -6.66 -8.37
N ARG A 482 -36.37 -6.61 -8.89
CA ARG A 482 -35.36 -7.68 -8.89
C ARG A 482 -33.96 -7.09 -9.07
N ASP A 483 -32.95 -7.94 -8.95
CA ASP A 483 -31.57 -7.60 -9.30
C ASP A 483 -31.46 -7.10 -10.75
N LEU A 484 -30.63 -6.08 -10.96
CA LEU A 484 -30.20 -5.69 -12.28
C LEU A 484 -29.10 -6.65 -12.73
N ILE A 485 -29.32 -7.34 -13.85
CA ILE A 485 -28.34 -8.24 -14.48
C ILE A 485 -28.08 -7.73 -15.89
N VAL A 486 -26.83 -7.37 -16.18
CA VAL A 486 -26.41 -6.81 -17.48
C VAL A 486 -25.29 -7.69 -18.04
N PRO A 487 -25.47 -8.32 -19.22
CA PRO A 487 -24.35 -8.92 -19.94
C PRO A 487 -23.24 -7.90 -20.15
N THR A 488 -21.98 -8.24 -19.87
CA THR A 488 -20.88 -7.26 -19.90
C THR A 488 -20.71 -6.62 -21.28
N GLU A 489 -21.08 -7.32 -22.36
CA GLU A 489 -21.05 -6.81 -23.74
C GLU A 489 -22.04 -5.67 -23.98
N ALA A 490 -23.09 -5.55 -23.16
CA ALA A 490 -24.04 -4.45 -23.24
C ALA A 490 -23.55 -3.18 -22.53
N LEU A 491 -22.46 -3.25 -21.77
CA LEU A 491 -21.90 -2.10 -21.08
C LEU A 491 -21.04 -1.22 -22.00
N PRO A 492 -21.09 0.11 -21.87
CA PRO A 492 -20.18 1.00 -22.58
C PRO A 492 -18.70 0.68 -22.33
N GLU A 493 -17.87 0.79 -23.36
CA GLU A 493 -16.42 0.55 -23.25
C GLU A 493 -15.70 1.45 -22.24
N SER A 494 -16.19 2.67 -22.00
CA SER A 494 -15.66 3.53 -20.94
C SER A 494 -15.90 2.95 -19.54
N MET A 495 -17.07 2.34 -19.31
CA MET A 495 -17.42 1.69 -18.05
C MET A 495 -16.55 0.43 -17.83
N LYS A 496 -16.44 -0.42 -18.85
CA LYS A 496 -15.59 -1.63 -18.78
C LYS A 496 -14.12 -1.31 -18.53
N ARG A 497 -13.60 -0.26 -19.16
CA ARG A 497 -12.22 0.20 -18.93
C ARG A 497 -12.00 0.63 -17.49
N GLY A 498 -12.87 1.50 -16.95
CA GLY A 498 -12.70 2.05 -15.60
C GLY A 498 -13.00 1.06 -14.47
N MET A 499 -14.05 0.26 -14.60
CA MET A 499 -14.47 -0.70 -13.57
C MET A 499 -13.81 -2.08 -13.70
N GLY A 500 -13.23 -2.43 -14.85
CA GLY A 500 -12.61 -3.75 -15.08
C GLY A 500 -11.08 -3.76 -14.99
N GLU A 501 -10.43 -2.65 -14.62
CA GLU A 501 -8.97 -2.51 -14.68
C GLU A 501 -8.25 -3.49 -13.75
N LYS A 502 -8.65 -3.54 -12.47
CA LYS A 502 -8.05 -4.48 -11.51
C LYS A 502 -8.27 -5.94 -11.92
N GLN A 503 -9.42 -6.28 -12.48
CA GLN A 503 -9.68 -7.67 -12.92
C GLN A 503 -8.68 -8.09 -14.00
N ARG A 504 -8.47 -7.26 -15.03
CA ARG A 504 -7.52 -7.57 -16.10
C ARG A 504 -6.11 -7.78 -15.56
N MET A 505 -5.67 -6.91 -14.65
CA MET A 505 -4.36 -7.06 -13.99
C MET A 505 -4.28 -8.37 -13.19
N VAL A 506 -5.32 -8.71 -12.42
CA VAL A 506 -5.35 -9.94 -11.62
C VAL A 506 -5.36 -11.17 -12.52
N ASP A 507 -6.08 -11.17 -13.64
CA ASP A 507 -6.09 -12.29 -14.58
C ASP A 507 -4.71 -12.53 -15.18
N GLU A 508 -4.02 -11.47 -15.63
CA GLU A 508 -2.66 -11.54 -16.16
C GLU A 508 -1.66 -12.06 -15.12
N MET A 509 -1.74 -11.54 -13.89
CA MET A 509 -0.91 -11.98 -12.76
C MET A 509 -1.15 -13.46 -12.42
N ARG A 510 -2.41 -13.88 -12.33
CA ARG A 510 -2.76 -15.26 -11.99
C ARG A 510 -2.35 -16.24 -13.08
N GLU A 511 -2.51 -15.86 -14.35
CA GLU A 511 -2.02 -16.66 -15.48
C GLU A 511 -0.51 -16.90 -15.39
N ALA A 512 0.28 -15.88 -15.00
CA ALA A 512 1.72 -16.00 -14.82
C ALA A 512 2.12 -17.04 -13.74
N HIS A 513 1.27 -17.28 -12.75
CA HIS A 513 1.46 -18.32 -11.72
C HIS A 513 0.75 -19.65 -12.03
N GLY A 514 0.13 -19.79 -13.20
CA GLY A 514 -0.67 -20.97 -13.54
C GLY A 514 -1.90 -21.15 -12.64
N LEU A 515 -2.41 -20.06 -12.06
CA LEU A 515 -3.60 -20.04 -11.22
C LEU A 515 -4.85 -19.78 -12.07
N GLU A 516 -5.96 -20.42 -11.72
CA GLU A 516 -7.24 -20.18 -12.37
C GLU A 516 -7.70 -18.73 -12.15
N PRO A 517 -8.34 -18.07 -13.15
CA PRO A 517 -8.88 -16.72 -12.99
C PRO A 517 -9.80 -16.59 -11.79
N ARG A 518 -9.69 -15.47 -11.06
CA ARG A 518 -10.47 -15.21 -9.85
C ARG A 518 -11.13 -13.84 -9.95
N SER A 519 -12.45 -13.81 -9.74
CA SER A 519 -13.19 -12.56 -9.70
C SER A 519 -12.75 -11.68 -8.53
N VAL A 520 -12.43 -10.42 -8.82
CA VAL A 520 -12.09 -9.41 -7.80
C VAL A 520 -13.29 -9.05 -6.92
N HIS A 521 -14.51 -9.23 -7.43
CA HIS A 521 -15.75 -8.73 -6.81
C HIS A 521 -16.72 -9.81 -6.31
N ARG A 522 -16.51 -11.08 -6.68
CA ARG A 522 -17.34 -12.20 -6.21
C ARG A 522 -16.58 -13.01 -5.16
N LYS A 523 -17.32 -13.56 -4.20
CA LYS A 523 -16.78 -14.52 -3.24
C LYS A 523 -16.19 -15.73 -3.98
N HIS A 524 -14.98 -16.11 -3.60
CA HIS A 524 -14.32 -17.30 -4.13
C HIS A 524 -14.87 -18.56 -3.46
N SER A 525 -14.97 -19.66 -4.20
CA SER A 525 -15.52 -20.93 -3.69
C SER A 525 -14.50 -21.77 -2.91
N ALA A 526 -13.20 -21.54 -3.09
CA ALA A 526 -12.12 -22.39 -2.54
C ALA A 526 -11.38 -21.82 -1.31
N ASP A 527 -11.91 -20.80 -0.64
CA ASP A 527 -11.33 -20.36 0.64
C ASP A 527 -11.46 -21.49 1.69
N PRO A 528 -10.36 -22.03 2.26
CA PRO A 528 -10.42 -23.16 3.21
C PRO A 528 -11.06 -22.80 4.55
N TYR A 529 -11.25 -21.52 4.88
CA TYR A 529 -11.97 -21.10 6.09
C TYR A 529 -13.50 -21.13 5.94
N ARG A 530 -13.98 -21.59 4.77
CA ARG A 530 -15.39 -21.81 4.43
C ARG A 530 -16.13 -22.74 5.41
N ASP A 531 -15.47 -23.75 5.98
CA ASP A 531 -16.16 -24.86 6.67
C ASP A 531 -15.59 -25.27 8.05
N THR A 532 -14.53 -24.64 8.56
CA THR A 532 -13.74 -25.24 9.67
C THR A 532 -14.04 -24.76 11.09
N ARG A 533 -14.94 -23.79 11.34
CA ARG A 533 -15.42 -23.48 12.71
C ARG A 533 -16.90 -23.11 12.69
N GLU A 534 -17.73 -23.88 13.40
CA GLU A 534 -19.16 -23.56 13.59
C GLU A 534 -19.32 -22.12 14.11
N GLY A 535 -20.01 -21.24 13.38
CA GLY A 535 -20.38 -19.89 13.85
C GLY A 535 -19.68 -18.68 13.19
N ASN A 536 -19.00 -18.84 12.06
CA ASN A 536 -18.24 -17.75 11.42
C ASN A 536 -19.08 -16.71 10.64
N THR A 537 -20.34 -17.01 10.29
CA THR A 537 -21.23 -16.10 9.57
C THR A 537 -22.28 -15.48 10.51
N LYS A 538 -22.42 -14.16 10.50
CA LYS A 538 -23.53 -13.42 11.11
C LYS A 538 -24.06 -12.39 10.15
#